data_AF-A0A965YHF1-F1
#
_entry.id   AF-A0A965YHF1-F1
#
_cell.length_a   1.000
_cell.length_b   1.000
_cell.length_c   1.000
_cell.angle_alpha   90.00
_cell.angle_beta   90.00
_cell.angle_gamma   90.00
#
_symmetry.space_group_name_H-M   'P 1'
#
loop_
_entity.id
_entity.type
_entity.pdbx_description
1 polymer ?
#
loop_
_entity_poly.entity_id
_entity_poly.type
_entity_poly.pdbx_seq_one_letter_code
_entity_poly.pdbx_strand_id
1 'polypeptide(L)' 'MHMSLRWFGSKFDSISLEKIRQIPGVEGVITTLYDIPAGQVWPKEKI' A
#
# COMPACT_ATOMS: atom_id res chain seq x y z
N MET A 1 -1.29 -10.56 -16.84
CA MET A 1 -0.22 -9.94 -16.03
C MET A 1 -0.91 -9.10 -14.98
N HIS A 2 -0.64 -9.30 -13.69
CA HIS A 2 -1.23 -8.49 -12.63
C HIS A 2 -0.32 -7.29 -12.35
N MET A 3 -0.65 -6.14 -12.93
CA MET A 3 0.12 -4.91 -12.74
C MET A 3 -0.27 -4.27 -11.41
N SER A 4 0.72 -4.08 -10.54
CA SER A 4 0.53 -3.51 -9.20
C SER A 4 1.50 -2.38 -8.93
N LEU A 5 1.08 -1.41 -8.11
CA LEU A 5 1.90 -0.26 -7.74
C LEU A 5 2.22 -0.28 -6.24
N ARG A 6 3.46 0.04 -5.85
CA ARG A 6 3.83 0.16 -4.44
C ARG A 6 3.27 1.45 -3.86
N TRP A 7 2.46 1.35 -2.81
CA TRP A 7 1.84 2.48 -2.13
C TRP A 7 2.18 2.48 -0.65
N PHE A 8 2.56 3.64 -0.10
CA PHE A 8 3.08 3.72 1.28
C PHE A 8 1.99 3.89 2.35
N GLY A 9 0.73 3.99 1.96
CA GLY A 9 -0.38 4.20 2.89
C GLY A 9 -0.72 5.68 3.04
N SER A 10 -1.97 5.96 3.43
CA SER A 10 -2.52 7.33 3.45
C SER A 10 -1.80 8.30 4.39
N LYS A 11 -1.07 7.78 5.38
CA LYS A 11 -0.28 8.57 6.33
C LYS A 11 1.13 8.91 5.83
N PHE A 12 1.65 8.13 4.89
CA PHE A 12 3.07 8.18 4.50
C PHE A 12 3.26 8.53 3.02
N ASP A 13 2.24 8.30 2.19
CA ASP A 13 2.25 8.62 0.77
C ASP A 13 1.43 9.88 0.48
N SER A 14 1.96 10.77 -0.35
CA SER A 14 1.23 11.95 -0.83
C SER A 14 0.28 11.62 -1.99
N ILE A 15 0.45 10.46 -2.62
CA ILE A 15 -0.41 9.98 -3.70
C ILE A 15 -1.59 9.21 -3.10
N SER A 16 -2.81 9.61 -3.45
CA SER A 16 -4.03 8.93 -3.03
C SER A 16 -4.30 7.68 -3.88
N LEU A 17 -5.02 6.71 -3.32
CA LEU A 17 -5.49 5.53 -4.07
C LEU A 17 -6.39 5.92 -5.26
N GLU A 18 -7.11 7.03 -5.15
CA GLU A 18 -7.92 7.58 -6.25
C GLU A 18 -7.05 7.92 -7.47
N LYS A 19 -5.89 8.57 -7.26
CA LYS A 19 -4.94 8.87 -8.33
C LYS A 19 -4.34 7.59 -8.92
N ILE A 20 -4.00 6.62 -8.08
CA ILE A 20 -3.43 5.33 -8.52
C ILE A 20 -4.42 4.55 -9.38
N ARG A 21 -5.70 4.57 -9.02
CA ARG A 21 -6.79 3.89 -9.75
C ARG A 21 -6.97 4.39 -11.19
N GLN A 22 -6.48 5.60 -11.51
CA GLN A 22 -6.55 6.15 -12.86
C GLN A 22 -5.50 5.56 -13.81
N ILE A 23 -4.49 4.84 -13.31
CA ILE A 23 -3.39 4.30 -14.14
C ILE A 23 -3.90 3.10 -14.94
N PRO A 24 -3.85 3.13 -16.29
CA PRO A 24 -4.30 2.02 -17.12
C PRO A 24 -3.53 0.74 -16.82
N GLY A 25 -4.27 -0.36 -16.64
CA GLY A 25 -3.72 -1.69 -16.39
C GLY A 25 -3.29 -1.94 -14.94
N VAL A 26 -3.25 -0.95 -14.05
CA VAL A 26 -2.99 -1.22 -12.63
C VAL A 26 -4.23 -1.81 -11.97
N GLU A 27 -4.07 -3.01 -11.42
CA GLU A 27 -5.16 -3.79 -10.81
C GLU A 27 -5.11 -3.76 -9.27
N GLY A 28 -3.97 -3.38 -8.68
CA GLY A 28 -3.82 -3.37 -7.23
C GLY A 28 -2.63 -2.58 -6.72
N VAL A 29 -2.54 -2.53 -5.39
CA VAL A 29 -1.43 -1.90 -4.68
C VAL A 29 -0.71 -2.89 -3.78
N ILE A 30 0.60 -2.71 -3.64
CA ILE A 30 1.43 -3.43 -2.68
C ILE A 30 1.84 -2.45 -1.58
N THR A 31 1.57 -2.78 -0.32
CA THR A 31 1.85 -1.90 0.82
C THR A 31 2.45 -2.68 1.99
N THR A 32 2.81 -1.98 3.08
CA THR A 32 3.34 -2.58 4.32
C THR A 32 3.00 -1.68 5.52
N LEU A 33 3.15 -2.22 6.73
CA LEU A 33 2.89 -1.52 7.99
C LEU A 33 4.13 -0.74 8.45
N TYR A 34 4.28 0.47 7.92
CA TYR A 34 5.43 1.36 8.21
C TYR A 34 5.48 1.88 9.65
N ASP A 35 4.38 1.78 10.40
CA ASP A 35 4.29 2.17 11.81
C ASP A 35 4.77 1.08 12.78
N ILE A 36 5.13 -0.10 12.28
CA ILE A 36 5.56 -1.24 13.10
C ILE A 36 7.09 -1.42 12.99
N PRO A 37 7.83 -1.36 14.10
CA PRO A 37 9.27 -1.58 14.09
C PRO A 37 9.66 -2.97 13.57
N ALA A 38 10.86 -3.05 12.98
CA ALA A 38 11.40 -4.32 12.51
C ALA A 38 11.49 -5.36 13.65
N GLY A 39 11.10 -6.60 13.35
CA GLY A 39 11.08 -7.70 14.31
C GLY A 39 9.84 -7.75 15.21
N GLN A 40 8.94 -6.77 15.13
CA GLN A 40 7.67 -6.81 15.86
C GLN A 40 6.59 -7.57 15.08
N VAL A 41 5.70 -8.25 15.82
CA VAL A 41 4.58 -9.01 15.25
C VAL A 41 3.54 -8.05 14.67
N TRP A 42 3.04 -8.37 13.48
CA TRP A 42 1.97 -7.62 12.84
C TRP A 42 0.60 -8.02 13.43
N PRO A 43 -0.20 -7.06 13.93
CA PRO A 43 -1.55 -7.33 14.41
C PRO A 43 -2.46 -7.83 13.29
N LYS A 44 -3.33 -8.80 13.56
CA LYS A 44 -4.26 -9.37 12.57
C LYS A 44 -5.27 -8.36 12.05
N GLU A 45 -5.60 -7.35 12.85
CA GLU A 45 -6.57 -6.31 12.52
C GLU A 45 -5.99 -5.28 11.52
N LYS A 46 -4.67 -5.31 11.28
CA LYS A 46 -3.95 -4.40 10.39
C LYS A 46 -3.47 -5.06 9.10
N ILE A 47 -3.71 -6.36 8.90
CA ILE A 47 -3.30 -7.13 7.72
C ILE A 47 -4.48 -7.53 6.85
#